data_AF-A0AAW1DMU2-F1
#
_entry.id   AF-A0AAW1DMU2-F1
#
_cell.length_a   1.000
_cell.length_b   1.000
_cell.length_c   1.000
_cell.angle_alpha   90.00
_cell.angle_beta   90.00
_cell.angle_gamma   90.00
#
_symmetry.space_group_name_H-M   'P 1'
#
loop_
_entity.id
_entity.type
_entity.pdbx_description
1 polymer ?
#
loop_
_entity_poly.entity_id
_entity_poly.type
_entity_poly.pdbx_seq_one_letter_code
_entity_poly.pdbx_strand_id
1 'polypeptide(L)' 'MCAPVMVELAGETDPLQIAMKELKQRKIPIIIRRYLPDNSFEDWGIDELTITDR' A
#
# COMPACT_ATOMS: atom_id res chain seq x y z
N MET A 1 -16.72 -3.09 2.63
CA MET A 1 -15.94 -3.30 1.39
C MET A 1 -15.21 -4.63 1.53
N CYS A 2 -15.41 -5.60 0.62
CA CYS A 2 -14.89 -6.97 0.70
C CYS A 2 -13.76 -7.19 -0.32
N ALA A 3 -12.70 -6.39 -0.24
CA ALA A 3 -11.54 -6.55 -1.10
C ALA A 3 -10.79 -7.85 -0.74
N PRO A 4 -10.18 -8.54 -1.74
CA PRO A 4 -9.35 -9.70 -1.47
C PRO A 4 -8.10 -9.29 -0.68
N VAL A 5 -7.77 -10.08 0.35
CA VAL A 5 -6.56 -9.89 1.16
C VAL A 5 -5.39 -10.58 0.45
N MET A 6 -4.27 -9.89 0.32
CA MET A 6 -3.10 -10.31 -0.44
C MET A 6 -2.01 -11.00 0.41
N VAL A 7 -2.26 -11.12 1.72
CA VAL A 7 -1.37 -11.76 2.71
C VAL A 7 -2.13 -12.77 3.54
N GLU A 8 -1.40 -13.71 4.14
CA GLU A 8 -2.00 -14.67 5.07
C GLU A 8 -2.43 -13.98 6.37
N LEU A 9 -3.67 -14.22 6.78
CA LEU A 9 -4.21 -13.77 8.07
C LEU A 9 -3.76 -14.74 9.18
N ALA A 10 -3.21 -14.19 10.25
CA ALA A 10 -2.83 -14.86 11.49
C ALA A 10 -3.83 -14.56 12.63
N GLY A 11 -5.09 -14.30 12.28
CA GLY A 11 -6.15 -13.95 13.22
C GLY A 11 -6.42 -12.44 13.34
N GLU A 12 -5.79 -11.61 12.50
CA GLU A 12 -6.11 -10.18 12.44
C GLU A 12 -7.54 -9.99 11.90
N THR A 13 -8.32 -9.18 12.61
CA THR A 13 -9.69 -8.80 12.22
C THR A 13 -9.80 -7.31 11.92
N ASP A 14 -8.86 -6.50 12.41
CA ASP A 14 -8.79 -5.07 12.12
C ASP A 14 -8.26 -4.84 10.70
N PRO A 15 -9.04 -4.20 9.80
CA PRO A 15 -8.61 -3.89 8.45
C PRO A 15 -7.32 -3.08 8.38
N LEU A 16 -7.07 -2.19 9.35
CA LEU A 16 -5.86 -1.38 9.37
C LEU A 16 -4.61 -2.24 9.63
N GLN A 17 -4.71 -3.20 10.56
CA GLN A 17 -3.62 -4.14 10.83
C GLN A 17 -3.33 -5.03 9.61
N ILE A 18 -4.37 -5.48 8.92
CA ILE A 18 -4.24 -6.28 7.69
C ILE A 18 -3.51 -5.45 6.61
N ALA A 19 -3.93 -4.20 6.38
CA ALA A 19 -3.29 -3.31 5.42
C ALA A 19 -1.82 -3.00 5.79
N MET A 20 -1.50 -2.80 7.08
CA MET A 20 -0.11 -2.63 7.52
C MET A 20 0.74 -3.88 7.23
N LYS A 21 0.17 -5.08 7.36
CA LYS A 21 0.84 -6.34 7.03
C LYS A 21 1.08 -6.47 5.52
N GLU A 22 0.08 -6.13 4.71
CA GLU A 22 0.23 -6.06 3.25
C GLU A 22 1.31 -5.04 2.83
N LEU A 23 1.37 -3.88 3.50
CA LEU A 23 2.38 -2.85 3.23
C LEU A 23 3.78 -3.36 3.57
N LYS A 24 3.96 -3.97 4.75
CA LYS A 24 5.25 -4.53 5.19
C LYS A 24 5.75 -5.63 4.26
N GLN A 25 4.85 -6.42 3.68
CA GLN A 25 5.19 -7.48 2.71
C GLN A 25 5.24 -7.00 1.25
N ARG A 26 5.03 -5.69 0.99
CA ARG A 26 4.98 -5.11 -0.37
C ARG A 26 3.93 -5.78 -1.27
N LYS A 27 2.77 -6.14 -0.71
CA LYS A 27 1.68 -6.83 -1.42
C LYS A 27 0.46 -5.95 -1.73
N ILE A 28 0.46 -4.70 -1.30
CA ILE A 28 -0.63 -3.76 -1.61
C ILE A 28 -0.62 -3.45 -3.13
N PRO A 29 -1.69 -3.77 -3.88
CA PRO A 29 -1.75 -3.57 -5.32
C PRO A 29 -2.26 -2.16 -5.66
N ILE A 30 -1.53 -1.14 -5.20
CA ILE A 30 -1.87 0.28 -5.42
C ILE A 30 -0.71 0.99 -6.12
N ILE A 31 -1.05 1.91 -7.02
CA ILE A 31 -0.14 2.87 -7.64
C ILE A 31 -0.51 4.26 -7.12
N ILE A 32 0.49 5.01 -6.63
CA ILE A 32 0.34 6.41 -6.21
C ILE A 32 0.69 7.30 -7.40
N ARG A 33 -0.28 8.10 -7.86
CA ARG A 33 -0.02 9.21 -8.79
C ARG A 33 0.37 10.48 -8.03
N ARG A 34 1.60 10.94 -8.19
CA ARG A 34 2.14 12.17 -7.60
C ARG A 34 2.04 13.31 -8.62
N TYR A 35 1.14 14.25 -8.39
CA TYR A 35 1.04 15.45 -9.23
C TYR A 35 2.13 16.46 -8.84
N LEU A 36 2.78 17.03 -9.86
CA LEU A 36 3.76 18.09 -9.72
C LEU A 36 3.09 19.47 -9.89
N PRO A 37 3.72 20.56 -9.39
CA PRO A 37 3.14 21.91 -9.48
C PRO A 37 2.92 22.43 -10.90
N ASP A 38 3.57 21.83 -11.89
CA ASP A 38 3.43 22.14 -13.32
C ASP A 38 2.29 21.38 -14.00
N ASN A 39 1.43 20.71 -13.23
CA ASN A 39 0.34 19.82 -13.66
C ASN A 39 0.79 18.52 -14.34
N SER A 40 2.09 18.21 -14.38
CA SER A 40 2.55 16.87 -14.75
C SER A 40 2.37 15.89 -13.58
N PHE A 41 2.59 14.59 -13.82
CA PHE A 41 2.50 13.58 -12.76
C PHE A 41 3.49 12.43 -12.96
N GLU A 42 3.79 11.76 -11.85
CA GLU A 42 4.57 10.53 -11.82
C GLU A 42 3.74 9.42 -11.16
N ASP A 43 3.67 8.26 -11.79
CA ASP A 43 3.01 7.08 -11.24
C ASP A 43 4.05 6.20 -10.55
N TRP A 44 3.86 6.01 -9.24
CA TRP A 44 4.77 5.22 -8.41
C TRP A 44 4.07 3.99 -7.81
N GLY A 45 4.61 2.80 -8.01
CA GLY A 45 4.17 1.59 -7.33
C GLY A 45 4.44 1.65 -5.82
N ILE A 46 3.56 1.09 -4.99
CA ILE A 46 3.83 1.03 -3.53
C ILE A 46 5.07 0.18 -3.22
N ASP A 47 5.36 -0.82 -4.04
CA ASP A 47 6.48 -1.75 -3.92
C ASP A 47 7.85 -1.10 -4.17
N GLU A 48 7.94 -0.07 -5.01
CA GLU A 48 9.18 0.67 -5.31
C GLU A 48 9.48 1.82 -4.34
N LEU A 49 8.49 2.30 -3.58
CA LEU A 49 8.71 3.40 -2.63
C LEU A 49 9.52 2.95 -1.42
N THR A 50 10.34 3.83 -0.85
CA THR A 50 10.99 3.54 0.45
C THR A 50 10.00 3.80 1.58
N ILE A 51 9.68 2.76 2.36
CA ILE A 51 8.86 2.89 3.57
C ILE A 51 9.78 3.32 4.71
N THR A 52 9.40 4.39 5.41
CA THR A 52 10.11 4.83 6.63
C THR A 52 9.24 4.51 7.84
N ASP A 53 9.81 3.81 8.81
CA ASP A 53 9.19 3.56 10.11
C ASP A 53 9.66 4.70 11.02
N ARG A 54 8.73 5.57 11.45
CA ARG A 54 8.98 6.56 12.50
C ARG A 54 8.07 6.26 13.67
#